data_AF-R6ZUF9-F1
#
_entry.id   AF-R6ZUF9-F1
#
_cell.length_a   1.000
_cell.length_b   1.000
_cell.length_c   1.000
_cell.angle_alpha   90.00
_cell.angle_beta   90.00
_cell.angle_gamma   90.00
#
_symmetry.space_group_name_H-M   'P 1'
#
loop_
_entity.id
_entity.type
_entity.pdbx_description
1 polymer ?
#
loop_
_entity_poly.entity_id
_entity_poly.type
_entity_poly.pdbx_seq_one_letter_code
_entity_poly.pdbx_strand_id
1 'polypeptide(L)'
;MNWNQKLRSGRSLWDELCYKYQKGVDEVRAFQRIWKDMQPYVDAERYQAVAERLDIQARDAVWWKDACLEYFRTFSKKKYPEGVEPPVFTLKELKKVKLPISNYECPTSGMLPRK
;
A
#
# COMPACT_ATOMS: atom_id res chain seq x y z
N MET A 1 -8.75 21.64 9.00
CA MET A 1 -8.49 21.46 7.55
C MET A 1 -9.69 20.81 6.91
N ASN A 2 -10.09 21.24 5.71
CA ASN A 2 -11.28 20.75 5.01
C ASN A 2 -10.88 19.73 3.94
N TRP A 3 -11.57 18.59 3.87
CA TRP A 3 -11.33 17.56 2.84
C TRP A 3 -11.52 18.06 1.41
N ASN A 4 -12.30 19.13 1.21
CA ASN A 4 -12.52 19.80 -0.07
C ASN A 4 -11.47 20.88 -0.39
N GLN A 5 -10.56 21.19 0.53
CA GLN A 5 -9.54 22.21 0.31
C GLN A 5 -8.67 21.82 -0.89
N LYS A 6 -8.50 22.75 -1.82
CA LYS A 6 -7.66 22.55 -3.00
C LYS A 6 -6.18 22.67 -2.64
N LEU A 7 -5.38 21.73 -3.11
CA LEU A 7 -3.93 21.75 -3.00
C LEU A 7 -3.30 22.34 -4.27
N ARG A 8 -1.98 22.50 -4.27
CA ARG A 8 -1.22 23.03 -5.43
C ARG A 8 -1.43 22.22 -6.72
N SER A 9 -1.80 20.95 -6.60
CA SER A 9 -2.16 20.08 -7.72
C SER A 9 -3.53 20.38 -8.34
N GLY A 10 -4.33 21.29 -7.77
CA GLY A 10 -5.72 21.55 -8.17
C GLY A 10 -6.72 20.49 -7.70
N ARG A 11 -6.25 19.42 -7.05
CA ARG A 11 -7.06 18.35 -6.47
C ARG A 11 -7.50 18.70 -5.05
N SER A 12 -8.59 18.08 -4.59
CA SER A 12 -8.97 18.21 -3.18
C SER A 12 -7.98 17.46 -2.29
N LEU A 13 -7.88 17.83 -1.01
CA LEU A 13 -7.03 17.13 -0.03
C LEU A 13 -7.34 15.63 0.00
N TRP A 14 -8.63 15.26 -0.06
CA TRP A 14 -9.02 13.85 -0.10
C TRP A 14 -8.53 13.14 -1.38
N ASP A 15 -8.74 13.74 -2.55
CA ASP A 15 -8.33 13.09 -3.80
C ASP A 15 -6.81 12.95 -3.85
N GLU A 16 -6.07 13.99 -3.46
CA GLU A 16 -4.61 13.94 -3.39
C GLU A 16 -4.13 12.84 -2.44
N LEU A 17 -4.75 12.70 -1.27
CA LEU A 17 -4.45 11.62 -0.34
C LEU A 17 -4.63 10.25 -1.00
N CYS A 18 -5.78 10.00 -1.64
CA CYS A 18 -6.06 8.75 -2.33
C CYS A 18 -5.02 8.47 -3.43
N TYR A 19 -4.72 9.46 -4.27
CA TYR A 19 -3.74 9.31 -5.35
C TYR A 19 -2.32 9.07 -4.83
N LYS A 20 -1.94 9.69 -3.71
CA LYS A 20 -0.61 9.47 -3.11
C LYS A 20 -0.43 8.04 -2.61
N TYR A 21 -1.44 7.49 -1.94
CA TYR A 21 -1.39 6.09 -1.51
C TYR A 21 -1.43 5.12 -2.70
N GLN A 22 -2.26 5.38 -3.73
CA GLN A 22 -2.26 4.57 -4.95
C GLN A 22 -0.89 4.61 -5.66
N LYS A 23 -0.29 5.80 -5.79
CA LYS A 23 1.05 5.97 -6.39
C LYS A 23 2.11 5.13 -5.66
N GLY A 24 2.07 5.06 -4.33
CA GLY A 24 2.98 4.23 -3.56
C GLY A 24 2.84 2.74 -3.87
N VAL A 25 1.62 2.24 -4.05
CA VAL A 25 1.37 0.86 -4.50
C VAL A 25 1.92 0.63 -5.91
N ASP A 26 1.67 1.56 -6.82
CA ASP A 26 2.12 1.46 -8.21
C ASP A 26 3.65 1.48 -8.33
N GLU A 27 4.33 2.28 -7.50
CA GLU A 27 5.79 2.34 -7.40
C GLU A 27 6.39 1.01 -6.92
N VAL A 28 5.85 0.40 -5.87
CA VAL A 28 6.35 -0.89 -5.38
C VAL A 28 6.12 -2.01 -6.41
N ARG A 29 4.98 -2.00 -7.10
CA ARG A 29 4.74 -2.92 -8.24
C ARG A 29 5.72 -2.67 -9.39
N ALA A 30 6.16 -1.42 -9.60
CA ALA A 30 7.21 -1.12 -10.57
C ALA A 30 8.57 -1.66 -10.13
N PHE A 31 8.90 -1.62 -8.84
CA PHE A 31 10.13 -2.23 -8.32
C PHE A 31 10.18 -3.73 -8.57
N GLN A 32 9.06 -4.46 -8.40
CA GLN A 32 9.00 -5.88 -8.76
C GLN A 32 9.32 -6.12 -10.24
N ARG A 33 8.77 -5.29 -11.14
CA ARG A 33 9.05 -5.39 -12.59
C ARG A 33 10.52 -5.13 -12.90
N ILE A 34 11.07 -4.04 -12.37
CA ILE A 34 12.48 -3.67 -12.56
C ILE A 34 13.39 -4.78 -12.02
N TRP A 35 13.09 -5.32 -10.83
CA TRP A 35 13.89 -6.39 -10.25
C TRP A 35 13.84 -7.66 -11.10
N LYS A 36 12.68 -8.01 -11.65
CA LYS A 36 12.54 -9.14 -12.57
C LYS A 36 13.46 -9.01 -13.79
N ASP A 37 13.58 -7.82 -14.35
CA ASP A 37 14.48 -7.56 -15.48
C ASP A 37 15.97 -7.68 -15.11
N MET A 38 16.31 -7.61 -13.81
CA MET A 38 17.66 -7.79 -13.29
C MET A 38 18.09 -9.26 -13.16
N GLN A 39 17.18 -10.22 -13.34
CA GLN A 39 17.45 -11.66 -13.15
C GLN A 39 18.72 -12.17 -13.87
N PRO A 40 19.04 -11.76 -15.11
CA PRO A 40 20.26 -12.22 -15.80
C PRO A 40 21.57 -11.69 -15.21
N TYR A 41 21.51 -10.65 -14.38
CA TYR A 41 22.67 -9.89 -13.90
C TYR A 41 23.00 -10.15 -12.42
N VAL A 42 22.19 -10.96 -11.73
CA VAL A 42 22.32 -11.26 -10.29
C VAL A 42 22.30 -12.78 -10.12
N ASP A 43 23.07 -13.31 -9.17
CA ASP A 43 22.99 -14.74 -8.83
C ASP A 43 21.61 -15.11 -8.26
N ALA A 44 21.27 -16.39 -8.40
CA ALA A 44 19.95 -16.90 -8.08
C ALA A 44 19.57 -16.70 -6.61
N GLU A 45 20.51 -16.86 -5.67
CA GLU A 45 20.23 -16.75 -4.24
C GLU A 45 19.82 -15.33 -3.85
N ARG A 46 20.64 -14.32 -4.22
CA ARG A 46 20.32 -12.92 -3.93
C ARG A 46 19.10 -12.44 -4.70
N TYR A 47 18.93 -12.87 -5.95
CA TYR A 47 17.76 -12.55 -6.75
C TYR A 47 16.47 -13.00 -6.05
N GLN A 48 16.42 -14.27 -5.63
CA GLN A 48 15.26 -14.87 -4.98
C GLN A 48 14.95 -14.21 -3.64
N ALA A 49 15.98 -13.98 -2.80
CA ALA A 49 15.79 -13.35 -1.50
C ALA A 49 15.23 -11.92 -1.59
N VAL A 50 15.62 -11.15 -2.61
CA VAL A 50 15.09 -9.80 -2.83
C VAL A 50 13.70 -9.85 -3.47
N ALA A 51 13.46 -10.78 -4.41
CA ALA A 51 12.14 -10.96 -5.01
C ALA A 51 11.06 -11.26 -3.96
N GLU A 52 11.35 -12.16 -3.02
CA GLU A 52 10.44 -12.49 -1.91
C GLU A 52 10.14 -11.28 -1.01
N ARG A 53 11.14 -10.44 -0.73
CA ARG A 53 10.97 -9.21 0.05
C ARG A 53 10.12 -8.18 -0.69
N LEU A 54 10.32 -8.02 -2.00
CA LEU A 54 9.52 -7.12 -2.83
C LEU A 54 8.06 -7.60 -2.93
N ASP A 55 7.82 -8.92 -2.97
CA ASP A 55 6.47 -9.50 -2.93
C ASP A 55 5.75 -9.26 -1.60
N ILE A 56 6.48 -9.31 -0.48
CA ILE A 56 5.94 -8.89 0.82
C ILE A 56 5.64 -7.39 0.78
N GLN A 57 6.58 -6.56 0.35
CA GLN A 57 6.42 -5.11 0.31
C GLN A 57 5.23 -4.66 -0.55
N ALA A 58 4.99 -5.30 -1.70
CA ALA A 58 3.87 -4.97 -2.58
C ALA A 58 2.52 -5.26 -1.93
N ARG A 59 2.41 -6.39 -1.22
CA ARG A 59 1.20 -6.76 -0.47
C ARG A 59 0.96 -5.82 0.70
N ASP A 60 2.02 -5.51 1.43
CA ASP A 60 1.96 -4.60 2.57
C ASP A 60 1.56 -3.19 2.14
N ALA A 61 2.05 -2.72 0.98
CA ALA A 61 1.67 -1.42 0.43
C ALA A 61 0.15 -1.34 0.15
N VAL A 62 -0.46 -2.40 -0.39
CA VAL A 62 -1.92 -2.48 -0.58
C VAL A 62 -2.65 -2.48 0.76
N TRP A 63 -2.17 -3.26 1.73
CA TRP A 63 -2.74 -3.30 3.06
C TRP A 63 -2.72 -1.93 3.75
N TRP A 64 -1.59 -1.22 3.67
CA TRP A 64 -1.43 0.12 4.21
C TRP A 64 -2.31 1.16 3.50
N LYS A 65 -2.40 1.11 2.17
CA LYS A 65 -3.33 1.95 1.40
C LYS A 65 -4.75 1.76 1.92
N ASP A 66 -5.22 0.52 1.99
CA ASP A 66 -6.59 0.23 2.40
C ASP A 66 -6.83 0.65 3.85
N ALA A 67 -5.90 0.37 4.77
CA ALA A 67 -6.02 0.70 6.18
C ALA A 67 -6.12 2.20 6.40
N CYS A 68 -5.21 2.98 5.80
CA CYS A 68 -5.20 4.41 5.94
C CYS A 68 -6.42 5.05 5.25
N LEU A 69 -6.71 4.68 4.00
CA LEU A 69 -7.79 5.30 3.25
C LEU A 69 -9.16 4.95 3.83
N GLU A 70 -9.41 3.69 4.22
CA GLU A 70 -10.66 3.32 4.88
C GLU A 70 -10.82 4.01 6.25
N TYR A 71 -9.72 4.16 7.01
CA TYR A 71 -9.75 4.91 8.27
C TYR A 71 -10.14 6.38 8.02
N PHE A 72 -9.46 7.08 7.11
CA PHE A 72 -9.77 8.48 6.82
C PHE A 72 -11.15 8.66 6.16
N ARG A 73 -11.64 7.68 5.40
CA ARG A 73 -12.99 7.68 4.82
C ARG A 73 -14.08 7.73 5.88
N THR A 74 -13.83 7.21 7.07
CA THR A 74 -14.79 7.29 8.20
C THR A 74 -15.05 8.74 8.62
N PHE A 75 -14.08 9.64 8.43
CA PHE A 75 -14.18 11.06 8.74
C PHE A 75 -14.50 11.92 7.52
N SER A 76 -13.92 11.61 6.35
CA SER A 76 -14.14 12.39 5.13
C SER A 76 -15.51 12.16 4.51
N LYS A 77 -16.10 10.97 4.70
CA LYS A 77 -17.34 10.50 4.07
C LYS A 77 -17.36 10.64 2.54
N LYS A 78 -16.18 10.72 1.92
CA LYS A 78 -16.02 10.87 0.47
C LYS A 78 -15.87 9.52 -0.22
N LYS A 79 -16.24 9.48 -1.51
CA LYS A 79 -15.99 8.35 -2.41
C LYS A 79 -14.53 8.39 -2.90
N TYR A 80 -14.00 7.24 -3.31
CA TYR A 80 -12.71 7.19 -3.98
C TYR A 80 -12.78 7.93 -5.33
N PRO A 81 -11.75 8.71 -5.69
CA PRO A 81 -11.65 9.29 -7.02
C PRO A 81 -11.38 8.20 -8.06
N GLU A 82 -11.63 8.53 -9.33
CA GLU A 82 -11.36 7.64 -10.45
C GLU A 82 -9.86 7.28 -10.55
N GLY A 83 -9.54 6.06 -10.99
CA GLY A 83 -8.16 5.57 -11.11
C GLY A 83 -7.50 5.12 -9.80
N VAL A 84 -8.17 5.25 -8.66
CA VAL A 84 -7.74 4.62 -7.40
C VAL A 84 -8.45 3.28 -7.25
N GLU A 85 -7.68 2.20 -7.12
CA GLU A 85 -8.24 0.86 -6.96
C GLU A 85 -9.07 0.80 -5.67
N PRO A 86 -10.27 0.18 -5.70
CA PRO A 86 -11.09 0.04 -4.52
C PRO A 86 -10.39 -0.81 -3.46
N PRO A 87 -10.72 -0.60 -2.17
CA PRO A 87 -10.10 -1.36 -1.09
C PRO A 87 -10.46 -2.84 -1.18
N VAL A 88 -9.44 -3.69 -1.04
CA VAL A 88 -9.55 -5.15 -0.96
C VAL A 88 -9.96 -5.58 0.44
N PHE A 89 -9.51 -4.83 1.45
CA PHE A 89 -9.80 -5.07 2.86
C PHE A 89 -10.76 -4.02 3.43
N THR A 90 -11.71 -4.46 4.25
CA THR A 90 -12.59 -3.57 5.00
C THR A 90 -11.90 -3.08 6.28
N LEU A 91 -12.27 -1.88 6.75
CA LEU A 91 -11.74 -1.36 8.02
C LEU A 91 -11.95 -2.32 9.21
N LYS A 92 -13.05 -3.09 9.20
CA LYS A 92 -13.34 -4.08 10.25
C LYS A 92 -12.36 -5.25 10.21
N GLU A 93 -11.97 -5.72 9.03
CA GLU A 93 -10.93 -6.76 8.87
C GLU A 93 -9.57 -6.21 9.31
N LEU A 94 -9.23 -5.00 8.89
CA LEU A 94 -7.94 -4.36 9.18
C LEU A 94 -7.75 -4.09 10.68
N LYS A 95 -8.79 -3.63 11.39
CA LYS A 95 -8.73 -3.39 12.85
C LYS A 95 -8.57 -4.65 13.70
N LYS A 96 -8.85 -5.83 13.17
CA LYS A 96 -8.64 -7.11 13.88
C LYS A 96 -7.17 -7.54 13.84
N VAL A 97 -6.40 -7.02 12.90
CA VAL A 97 -4.97 -7.33 12.78
C VAL A 97 -4.26 -6.69 13.97
N LYS A 98 -3.76 -7.53 14.88
CA LYS A 98 -2.83 -7.13 15.92
C LYS A 98 -1.49 -7.73 15.56
N LEU A 99 -0.54 -6.88 15.20
CA LEU A 99 0.82 -7.31 14.91
C LEU A 99 1.58 -7.41 16.24
N PRO A 100 2.01 -8.61 16.67
CA PRO A 100 2.80 -8.77 17.89
C PRO A 100 4.29 -8.50 17.58
N ILE A 101 4.57 -7.33 17.03
CA ILE A 101 5.91 -6.93 16.60
C ILE A 101 6.24 -5.52 17.12
N SER A 102 7.51 -5.25 17.34
CA SER A 102 8.03 -3.91 17.62
C SER A 102 8.13 -3.06 16.34
N ASN A 103 8.38 -1.76 16.49
CA ASN A 103 8.59 -0.84 15.35
C ASN A 103 9.86 -1.15 14.53
N TYR A 104 10.71 -2.09 14.97
CA TYR A 104 11.95 -2.49 14.30
C TYR A 104 11.83 -3.82 13.57
N GLU A 105 10.66 -4.45 13.61
CA GLU A 105 10.40 -5.76 13.05
C GLU A 105 9.47 -5.66 11.85
N CYS A 106 9.77 -6.43 10.81
CA CYS A 106 8.90 -6.55 9.65
C CYS A 106 7.89 -7.67 9.90
N PRO A 107 6.58 -7.44 9.76
CA PRO A 107 5.58 -8.49 9.90
C PRO A 107 5.87 -9.61 8.92
N THR A 108 5.83 -10.87 9.39
CA THR A 108 5.98 -12.00 8.48
C THR A 108 4.72 -12.14 7.63
N SER A 109 4.83 -12.78 6.47
CA SER A 109 3.70 -12.96 5.56
C SER A 109 2.49 -13.69 6.20
N GLY A 110 2.65 -14.39 7.32
CA GLY A 110 1.56 -15.03 8.06
C GLY A 110 0.82 -14.10 9.04
N MET A 111 1.40 -12.95 9.37
CA MET A 111 0.85 -11.99 10.35
C MET A 111 -0.15 -11.00 9.73
N LEU A 112 -0.12 -10.85 8.41
CA LEU A 112 -1.03 -9.97 7.67
C LEU A 112 -2.15 -10.79 7.00
N PRO A 113 -3.37 -10.24 6.94
CA PRO A 113 -4.50 -10.94 6.34
C PRO A 113 -4.20 -11.22 4.86
N ARG A 114 -4.27 -12.51 4.49
CA ARG A 114 -4.12 -12.96 3.10
C ARG A 114 -5.50 -13.00 2.46
N LYS A 115 -5.66 -12.33 1.33
CA LYS A 115 -6.77 -12.51 0.38
C LYS A 115 -6.18 -12.83 -0.97
#